data_AF-A0AB35I0F1-F1
#
_entry.id   AF-A0AB35I0F1-F1
#
_cell.length_a   1.000
_cell.length_b   1.000
_cell.length_c   1.000
_cell.angle_alpha   90.00
_cell.angle_beta   90.00
_cell.angle_gamma   90.00
#
_symmetry.space_group_name_H-M   'P 1'
#
loop_
_entity.id
_entity.type
_entity.pdbx_description
1 polymer ?
#
loop_
_entity_poly.entity_id
_entity_poly.type
_entity_poly.pdbx_seq_one_letter_code
_entity_poly.pdbx_strand_id
1 'polypeptide(L)'
;MTKTVVNLIGFDLTFSNGISIDDFFHWMVSVENKPITANGYTNYIFTDIVEKFIVGLIICYKGDKKLLATRKEKNSLEIDKIELKSNQESTQASIFCLDPTSKCGMFYSYHGGVSKVNIANVFQRIHNSIKKSKIKEKTRELSRLAKATKRNKEKAREIYSGNFNFNIKVRNLDIDKLLDEFSEYKELEITLSPAVEPAPAFRPLKAMTSSFRTLIRLDGSSNNSRKRDAIKNLWNNHKQGDTIKALRIAGKAMHGVAHDAKIGENLGKV
;
A
#
# COMPACT_ATOMS: atom_id res chain seq x y z
N MET A 1 20.52 11.63 14.21
CA MET A 1 19.09 11.56 13.85
C MET A 1 18.94 10.63 12.67
N THR A 2 18.23 9.52 12.82
CA THR A 2 17.90 8.60 11.73
C THR A 2 16.99 9.32 10.74
N LYS A 3 17.46 9.57 9.51
CA LYS A 3 16.62 10.16 8.46
C LYS A 3 15.44 9.24 8.19
N THR A 4 14.22 9.77 8.26
CA THR A 4 13.00 8.99 8.01
C THR A 4 12.89 8.67 6.53
N VAL A 5 12.91 7.39 6.18
CA VAL A 5 12.69 6.91 4.82
C VAL A 5 11.19 6.91 4.51
N VAL A 6 10.81 7.52 3.40
CA VAL A 6 9.43 7.58 2.90
C VAL A 6 9.18 6.42 1.96
N ASN A 7 8.11 5.65 2.18
CA ASN A 7 7.66 4.63 1.22
C ASN A 7 6.67 5.24 0.22
N LEU A 8 7.03 5.19 -1.06
CA LEU A 8 6.20 5.58 -2.20
C LEU A 8 5.68 4.34 -2.94
N ILE A 9 4.36 4.16 -2.96
CA ILE A 9 3.71 2.98 -3.56
C ILE A 9 2.56 3.42 -4.46
N GLY A 10 2.65 3.06 -5.74
CA GLY A 10 1.60 3.32 -6.72
C GLY A 10 0.41 2.37 -6.56
N PHE A 11 -0.78 2.82 -6.97
CA PHE A 11 -1.98 2.00 -7.04
C PHE A 11 -2.89 2.45 -8.20
N ASP A 12 -3.81 1.58 -8.60
CA ASP A 12 -4.93 1.93 -9.47
C ASP A 12 -6.26 1.48 -8.90
N LEU A 13 -7.30 2.21 -9.30
CA LEU A 13 -8.68 1.96 -8.93
C LEU A 13 -9.50 1.57 -10.16
N THR A 14 -10.24 0.48 -10.03
CA THR A 14 -11.31 0.13 -10.96
C THR A 14 -12.64 0.18 -10.21
N PHE A 15 -13.65 0.82 -10.81
CA PHE A 15 -14.98 0.97 -10.22
C PHE A 15 -15.99 0.07 -10.94
N SER A 16 -17.07 -0.31 -10.23
CA SER A 16 -18.27 -0.86 -10.89
C SER A 16 -18.83 0.07 -11.96
N ASN A 17 -19.58 -0.50 -12.89
CA ASN A 17 -20.27 0.24 -13.95
C ASN A 17 -21.15 1.35 -13.36
N GLY A 18 -21.17 2.52 -14.01
CA GLY A 18 -22.00 3.67 -13.60
C GLY A 18 -21.53 4.42 -12.36
N ILE A 19 -20.35 4.11 -11.82
CA ILE A 19 -19.72 4.84 -10.70
C ILE A 19 -18.46 5.53 -11.21
N SER A 20 -18.44 6.86 -11.14
CA SER A 20 -17.30 7.70 -11.53
C SER A 20 -16.34 7.91 -10.35
N ILE A 21 -15.16 8.46 -10.68
CA ILE A 21 -14.22 8.91 -9.65
C ILE A 21 -14.76 10.12 -8.86
N ASP A 22 -15.59 10.96 -9.50
CA ASP A 22 -16.22 12.09 -8.84
C ASP A 22 -17.24 11.62 -7.81
N ASP A 23 -18.03 10.59 -8.11
CA ASP A 23 -18.92 9.95 -7.13
C ASP A 23 -18.11 9.47 -5.91
N PHE A 24 -16.94 8.89 -6.18
CA PHE A 24 -16.03 8.38 -5.16
C PHE A 24 -15.46 9.50 -4.29
N PHE A 25 -14.99 10.58 -4.91
CA PHE A 25 -14.48 11.76 -4.23
C PHE A 25 -15.55 12.47 -3.40
N HIS A 26 -16.71 12.76 -3.98
CA HIS A 26 -17.82 13.37 -3.25
C HIS A 26 -18.26 12.53 -2.06
N TRP A 27 -18.24 11.20 -2.19
CA TRP A 27 -18.52 10.34 -1.06
C TRP A 27 -17.43 10.43 0.02
N MET A 28 -16.15 10.44 -0.35
CA MET A 28 -15.04 10.64 0.60
C MET A 28 -15.20 11.93 1.39
N VAL A 29 -15.48 13.05 0.73
CA VAL A 29 -15.78 14.34 1.37
C VAL A 29 -17.01 14.23 2.29
N SER A 30 -18.07 13.54 1.87
CA SER A 30 -19.28 13.39 2.68
C SER A 30 -19.09 12.58 3.98
N VAL A 31 -18.05 11.72 4.00
CA VAL A 31 -17.68 10.90 5.16
C VAL A 31 -16.40 11.39 5.83
N GLU A 32 -15.92 12.56 5.46
CA GLU A 32 -14.76 13.19 6.09
C GLU A 32 -15.02 13.38 7.59
N ASN A 33 -13.99 13.11 8.38
CA ASN A 33 -14.06 13.14 9.84
C ASN A 33 -15.14 12.23 10.46
N LYS A 34 -15.69 11.26 9.71
CA LYS A 34 -16.61 10.22 10.24
C LYS A 34 -15.88 8.89 10.36
N PRO A 35 -16.14 8.10 11.40
CA PRO A 35 -15.50 6.81 11.60
C PRO A 35 -15.92 5.81 10.52
N ILE A 36 -14.94 5.19 9.87
CA ILE A 36 -15.09 4.09 8.92
C ILE A 36 -14.45 2.86 9.54
N THR A 37 -15.27 1.94 10.03
CA THR A 37 -14.74 0.65 10.51
C THR A 37 -14.29 -0.17 9.30
N ALA A 38 -13.04 -0.62 9.25
CA ALA A 38 -12.53 -1.52 8.22
C ALA A 38 -11.50 -2.45 8.84
N ASN A 39 -11.57 -3.75 8.51
CA ASN A 39 -10.66 -4.77 9.03
C ASN A 39 -10.53 -4.78 10.58
N GLY A 40 -11.62 -4.50 11.30
CA GLY A 40 -11.63 -4.41 12.76
C GLY A 40 -11.07 -3.10 13.35
N TYR A 41 -10.57 -2.19 12.51
CA TYR A 41 -10.01 -0.90 12.93
C TYR A 41 -10.96 0.25 12.62
N THR A 42 -10.86 1.33 13.40
CA THR A 42 -11.55 2.59 13.13
C THR A 42 -10.66 3.48 12.28
N ASN A 43 -11.19 3.95 11.15
CA ASN A 43 -10.45 4.78 10.21
C ASN A 43 -11.14 6.12 10.00
N TYR A 44 -10.34 7.14 9.70
CA TYR A 44 -10.81 8.45 9.29
C TYR A 44 -10.11 8.82 7.99
N ILE A 45 -10.86 9.49 7.12
CA ILE A 45 -10.35 10.02 5.86
C ILE A 45 -10.54 11.53 5.90
N PHE A 46 -9.51 12.24 5.44
CA PHE A 46 -9.54 13.64 5.09
C PHE A 46 -9.13 13.79 3.64
N THR A 47 -9.79 14.65 2.88
CA THR A 47 -9.53 14.79 1.45
C THR A 47 -9.61 16.24 1.01
N ASP A 48 -8.76 16.60 0.07
CA ASP A 48 -8.76 17.90 -0.59
C ASP A 48 -8.38 17.75 -2.07
N ILE A 49 -8.57 18.80 -2.85
CA ILE A 49 -8.07 18.91 -4.22
C ILE A 49 -6.88 19.86 -4.22
N VAL A 50 -5.73 19.33 -4.64
CA VAL A 50 -4.52 20.13 -4.85
C VAL A 50 -4.21 20.11 -6.33
N GLU A 51 -4.28 21.28 -6.96
CA GLU A 51 -4.22 21.46 -8.41
C GLU A 51 -5.30 20.66 -9.14
N LYS A 52 -4.95 19.48 -9.64
CA LYS A 52 -5.83 18.54 -10.37
C LYS A 52 -5.90 17.16 -9.72
N PHE A 53 -5.25 16.99 -8.57
CA PHE A 53 -5.15 15.71 -7.89
C PHE A 53 -6.02 15.71 -6.65
N ILE A 54 -6.66 14.56 -6.39
CA ILE A 54 -7.32 14.29 -5.13
C ILE A 54 -6.23 13.87 -4.15
N VAL A 55 -6.01 14.67 -3.11
CA VAL A 55 -5.06 14.37 -2.03
C VAL A 55 -5.85 13.98 -0.79
N GLY A 56 -5.36 13.02 -0.02
CA GLY A 56 -6.01 12.67 1.23
C GLY A 56 -5.11 12.05 2.27
N LEU A 57 -5.57 12.11 3.51
CA LEU A 57 -4.95 11.51 4.68
C LEU A 57 -5.88 10.42 5.21
N ILE A 58 -5.35 9.21 5.35
CA ILE A 58 -6.03 8.09 6.00
C ILE A 58 -5.39 7.87 7.36
N ILE A 59 -6.20 7.95 8.40
CA ILE A 59 -5.82 7.67 9.78
C ILE A 59 -6.47 6.36 10.19
N CYS A 60 -5.71 5.45 10.80
CA CYS A 60 -6.19 4.19 11.34
C CYS A 60 -5.85 4.10 12.83
N TYR A 61 -6.86 3.86 13.66
CA TYR A 61 -6.72 3.67 15.09
C TYR A 61 -6.72 2.16 15.39
N LYS A 62 -5.62 1.68 15.98
CA LYS A 62 -5.44 0.26 16.31
C LYS A 62 -6.13 -0.18 17.59
N GLY A 63 -6.54 0.77 18.44
CA GLY A 63 -7.13 0.48 19.75
C GLY A 63 -6.13 -0.05 20.79
N ASP A 64 -4.87 -0.29 20.40
CA ASP A 64 -3.82 -0.69 21.32
C ASP A 64 -3.42 0.50 22.22
N LYS A 65 -3.69 0.39 23.52
CA LYS A 65 -3.27 1.39 24.52
C LYS A 65 -1.82 1.21 25.00
N LYS A 66 -1.16 0.13 24.57
CA LYS A 66 0.19 -0.23 25.01
C LYS A 66 1.07 -0.50 23.79
N LEU A 67 2.21 0.17 23.73
CA LEU A 67 3.26 -0.09 22.74
C LEU A 67 4.40 -0.86 23.42
N LEU A 68 4.99 -1.83 22.72
CA LEU A 68 6.23 -2.46 23.19
C LEU A 68 7.41 -1.58 22.76
N ALA A 69 8.28 -1.26 23.72
CA ALA A 69 9.57 -0.65 23.49
C ALA A 69 10.65 -1.62 23.93
N THR A 70 11.78 -1.64 23.22
CA THR A 70 12.91 -2.47 23.61
C THR A 70 14.13 -1.59 23.87
N ARG A 71 14.78 -1.83 25.00
CA ARG A 71 16.04 -1.20 25.37
C ARG A 71 17.11 -2.27 25.36
N LYS A 72 18.18 -2.01 24.62
CA LYS A 72 19.34 -2.90 24.59
C LYS A 72 20.36 -2.39 25.57
N GLU A 73 20.59 -3.14 26.64
CA GLU A 73 21.75 -2.95 27.51
C GLU A 73 22.88 -3.89 27.08
N LYS A 74 24.11 -3.65 27.57
CA LYS A 74 25.33 -4.31 27.08
C LYS A 74 25.18 -5.84 26.93
N ASN A 75 24.48 -6.50 27.86
CA ASN A 75 24.29 -7.96 27.87
C ASN A 75 22.82 -8.40 28.02
N SER A 76 21.84 -7.48 27.95
CA SER A 76 20.42 -7.81 28.13
C SER A 76 19.52 -7.02 27.17
N LEU A 77 18.37 -7.61 26.85
CA LEU A 77 17.29 -6.95 26.11
C LEU A 77 16.13 -6.76 27.07
N GLU A 78 15.87 -5.52 27.45
CA GLU A 78 14.71 -5.16 28.24
C GLU A 78 13.55 -4.82 27.30
N ILE A 79 12.37 -5.38 27.57
CA ILE A 79 11.15 -5.12 26.80
C ILE A 79 10.19 -4.37 27.73
N ASP A 80 10.07 -3.08 27.51
CA ASP A 80 9.17 -2.18 28.22
C ASP A 80 7.80 -2.11 27.53
N LYS A 81 6.75 -1.89 28.33
CA LYS A 81 5.43 -1.50 27.82
C LYS A 81 5.24 -0.01 28.03
N ILE A 82 5.24 0.76 26.95
CA ILE A 82 4.84 2.16 26.97
C ILE A 82 3.31 2.20 27.01
N GLU A 83 2.74 2.63 28.12
CA GLU A 83 1.33 2.96 28.20
C GLU A 83 1.08 4.33 27.56
N LEU A 84 0.17 4.38 26.60
CA LEU A 84 -0.30 5.63 26.03
C LEU A 84 -1.10 6.39 27.10
N LYS A 85 -1.02 7.73 27.08
CA LYS A 85 -1.83 8.58 27.98
C LYS A 85 -3.33 8.32 27.75
N SER A 86 -4.16 8.65 28.74
CA SER A 86 -5.61 8.38 28.71
C SER A 86 -6.35 8.93 27.48
N ASN A 87 -5.79 9.96 26.82
CA ASN A 87 -6.31 10.60 25.60
C ASN A 87 -5.52 10.27 24.33
N GLN A 88 -4.61 9.30 24.37
CA GLN A 88 -3.78 8.89 23.24
C GLN A 88 -4.15 7.50 22.76
N GLU A 89 -4.18 7.34 21.45
CA GLU A 89 -4.42 6.06 20.79
C GLU A 89 -3.25 5.71 19.87
N SER A 90 -2.98 4.42 19.70
CA SER A 90 -2.02 3.95 18.72
C SER A 90 -2.57 4.20 17.32
N THR A 91 -1.95 5.13 16.61
CA THR A 91 -2.44 5.63 15.33
C THR A 91 -1.44 5.36 14.21
N GLN A 92 -1.95 4.95 13.05
CA GLN A 92 -1.21 4.91 11.80
C GLN A 92 -1.76 5.96 10.85
N ALA A 93 -0.87 6.60 10.08
CA ALA A 93 -1.24 7.60 9.10
C ALA A 93 -0.57 7.31 7.75
N SER A 94 -1.32 7.48 6.66
CA SER A 94 -0.82 7.40 5.30
C SER A 94 -1.44 8.52 4.48
N ILE A 95 -0.63 9.23 3.71
CA ILE A 95 -1.10 10.22 2.74
C ILE A 95 -1.26 9.51 1.38
N PHE A 96 -2.25 9.90 0.59
CA PHE A 96 -2.40 9.48 -0.78
C PHE A 96 -2.63 10.66 -1.70
N CYS A 97 -2.25 10.49 -2.96
CA CYS A 97 -2.56 11.38 -4.07
C CYS A 97 -3.13 10.52 -5.19
N LEU A 98 -4.22 10.95 -5.81
CA LEU A 98 -4.96 10.22 -6.84
C LEU A 98 -5.22 11.16 -8.02
N ASP A 99 -4.82 10.73 -9.21
CA ASP A 99 -5.18 11.39 -10.47
C ASP A 99 -6.58 10.94 -10.89
N PRO A 100 -7.58 11.83 -10.93
CA PRO A 100 -8.93 11.49 -11.33
C PRO A 100 -9.03 11.02 -12.78
N THR A 101 -8.10 11.46 -13.65
CA THR A 101 -8.12 11.13 -15.08
C THR A 101 -7.70 9.68 -15.32
N SER A 102 -6.54 9.29 -14.79
CA SER A 102 -6.00 7.94 -14.95
C SER A 102 -6.52 6.92 -13.93
N LYS A 103 -7.17 7.38 -12.85
CA LYS A 103 -7.58 6.57 -11.68
C LYS A 103 -6.39 5.90 -11.00
N CYS A 104 -5.19 6.39 -11.25
CA CYS A 104 -3.95 5.93 -10.65
C CYS A 104 -3.55 6.90 -9.54
N GLY A 105 -2.99 6.37 -8.47
CA GLY A 105 -2.53 7.17 -7.35
C GLY A 105 -1.25 6.65 -6.75
N MET A 106 -0.77 7.37 -5.74
CA MET A 106 0.42 7.04 -4.98
C MET A 106 0.17 7.26 -3.49
N PHE A 107 0.61 6.31 -2.68
CA PHE A 107 0.70 6.48 -1.24
C PHE A 107 2.07 7.04 -0.85
N TYR A 108 2.03 8.00 0.05
CA TYR A 108 3.17 8.50 0.80
C TYR A 108 3.02 8.03 2.25
N SER A 109 3.91 7.15 2.70
CA SER A 109 3.81 6.56 4.05
C SER A 109 5.18 6.41 4.71
N TYR A 110 5.29 6.82 5.96
CA TYR A 110 6.46 6.54 6.79
C TYR A 110 6.41 5.12 7.36
N HIS A 111 7.48 4.71 8.04
CA HIS A 111 7.47 3.48 8.84
C HIS A 111 6.30 3.52 9.84
N GLY A 112 5.45 2.49 9.82
CA GLY A 112 4.25 2.44 10.66
C GLY A 112 2.98 3.03 10.04
N GLY A 113 3.00 3.43 8.76
CA GLY A 113 1.81 3.87 8.03
C GLY A 113 0.69 2.81 7.95
N VAL A 114 -0.50 3.24 7.53
CA VAL A 114 -1.68 2.39 7.42
C VAL A 114 -1.40 1.25 6.43
N SER A 115 -1.74 0.00 6.82
CA SER A 115 -1.54 -1.16 5.97
C SER A 115 -2.35 -1.04 4.66
N LYS A 116 -1.77 -1.51 3.55
CA LYS A 116 -2.42 -1.40 2.24
C LYS A 116 -3.72 -2.18 2.15
N VAL A 117 -3.80 -3.34 2.83
CA VAL A 117 -5.02 -4.12 2.97
C VAL A 117 -6.11 -3.32 3.67
N ASN A 118 -5.78 -2.59 4.74
CA ASN A 118 -6.75 -1.77 5.43
C ASN A 118 -7.22 -0.60 4.55
N ILE A 119 -6.31 0.08 3.83
CA ILE A 119 -6.68 1.14 2.89
C ILE A 119 -7.61 0.61 1.78
N ALA A 120 -7.27 -0.53 1.17
CA ALA A 120 -8.10 -1.18 0.16
C ALA A 120 -9.52 -1.46 0.68
N ASN A 121 -9.64 -1.94 1.93
CA ASN A 121 -10.92 -2.18 2.57
C ASN A 121 -11.72 -0.89 2.83
N VAL A 122 -11.05 0.19 3.23
CA VAL A 122 -11.69 1.50 3.42
C VAL A 122 -12.26 2.00 2.09
N PHE A 123 -11.46 1.99 1.03
CA PHE A 123 -11.91 2.40 -0.32
C PHE A 123 -13.03 1.50 -0.85
N GLN A 124 -12.92 0.17 -0.65
CA GLN A 124 -13.96 -0.78 -1.01
C GLN A 124 -15.29 -0.51 -0.29
N ARG A 125 -15.25 -0.11 0.99
CA ARG A 125 -16.44 0.26 1.77
C ARG A 125 -17.09 1.54 1.27
N ILE A 126 -16.29 2.55 0.94
CA ILE A 126 -16.78 3.79 0.30
C ILE A 126 -17.48 3.44 -1.01
N HIS A 127 -16.80 2.69 -1.88
CA HIS A 127 -17.35 2.27 -3.17
C HIS A 127 -18.67 1.51 -3.03
N ASN A 128 -18.72 0.52 -2.15
CA ASN A 128 -19.93 -0.27 -1.91
C ASN A 128 -21.10 0.59 -1.39
N SER A 129 -20.81 1.63 -0.62
CA SER A 129 -21.83 2.56 -0.12
C SER A 129 -22.42 3.40 -1.25
N ILE A 130 -21.57 3.92 -2.14
CA ILE A 130 -22.00 4.62 -3.36
C ILE A 130 -22.85 3.70 -4.23
N LYS A 131 -22.36 2.49 -4.52
CA LYS A 131 -23.07 1.49 -5.32
C LYS A 131 -24.44 1.17 -4.76
N LYS A 132 -24.54 0.97 -3.44
CA LYS A 132 -25.82 0.72 -2.76
C LYS A 132 -26.76 1.92 -2.89
N SER A 133 -26.24 3.15 -2.76
CA SER A 133 -27.02 4.37 -2.94
C SER A 133 -27.58 4.49 -4.35
N LYS A 134 -26.73 4.34 -5.38
CA LYS A 134 -27.14 4.42 -6.79
C LYS A 134 -28.15 3.34 -7.19
N ILE A 135 -27.97 2.10 -6.71
CA ILE A 135 -28.95 1.02 -6.93
C ILE A 135 -30.30 1.39 -6.30
N LYS A 136 -30.30 1.96 -5.09
CA LYS A 136 -31.53 2.37 -4.39
C LYS A 136 -32.25 3.48 -5.16
N GLU A 137 -31.52 4.49 -5.62
CA GLU A 137 -32.05 5.58 -6.45
C GLU A 137 -32.65 5.05 -7.75
N LYS A 138 -31.88 4.26 -8.52
CA LYS A 138 -32.36 3.67 -9.78
C LYS A 138 -33.56 2.75 -9.59
N THR A 139 -33.60 2.00 -8.49
CA THR A 139 -34.77 1.19 -8.15
C THR A 139 -36.01 2.05 -7.95
N ARG A 140 -35.89 3.22 -7.31
CA ARG A 140 -37.01 4.17 -7.11
C ARG A 140 -37.48 4.76 -8.44
N GLU A 141 -36.55 5.14 -9.30
CA GLU A 141 -36.85 5.62 -10.66
C GLU A 141 -37.61 4.57 -11.49
N LEU A 142 -37.09 3.34 -11.55
CA LEU A 142 -37.72 2.23 -12.28
C LEU A 142 -39.10 1.87 -11.73
N SER A 143 -39.33 2.17 -10.45
CA SER A 143 -40.63 1.94 -9.80
C SER A 143 -41.59 3.11 -9.97
N ARG A 144 -41.18 4.21 -10.62
CA ARG A 144 -41.98 5.45 -10.77
C ARG A 144 -42.57 5.91 -9.44
N LEU A 145 -41.76 5.87 -8.38
CA LEU A 145 -42.15 6.18 -6.99
C LEU A 145 -43.21 5.24 -6.36
N ALA A 146 -43.62 4.16 -7.04
CA ALA A 146 -44.46 3.10 -6.49
C ALA A 146 -43.63 2.03 -5.73
N LYS A 147 -44.31 0.99 -5.23
CA LYS A 147 -43.67 -0.12 -4.50
C LYS A 147 -42.67 -0.86 -5.40
N ALA A 148 -41.41 -0.91 -4.99
CA ALA A 148 -40.35 -1.54 -5.76
C ALA A 148 -40.53 -3.06 -5.89
N THR A 149 -40.58 -3.55 -7.11
CA THR A 149 -40.63 -4.98 -7.42
C THR A 149 -39.24 -5.62 -7.37
N LYS A 150 -39.17 -6.95 -7.25
CA LYS A 150 -37.91 -7.71 -7.33
C LYS A 150 -37.21 -7.46 -8.67
N ARG A 151 -37.97 -7.45 -9.76
CA ARG A 151 -37.47 -7.18 -11.13
C ARG A 151 -36.83 -5.80 -11.25
N ASN A 152 -37.40 -4.76 -10.62
CA ASN A 152 -36.81 -3.41 -10.64
C ASN A 152 -35.45 -3.36 -9.91
N LYS A 153 -35.33 -4.08 -8.78
CA LYS A 153 -34.07 -4.19 -8.03
C LYS A 153 -33.00 -4.95 -8.81
N GLU A 154 -33.38 -6.03 -9.50
CA GLU A 154 -32.46 -6.82 -10.33
C GLU A 154 -31.94 -6.01 -11.51
N LYS A 155 -32.83 -5.33 -12.25
CA LYS A 155 -32.42 -4.40 -13.32
C LYS A 155 -31.50 -3.29 -12.83
N ALA A 156 -31.79 -2.69 -11.68
CA ALA A 156 -30.92 -1.67 -11.10
C ALA A 156 -29.53 -2.23 -10.73
N ARG A 157 -29.45 -3.46 -10.21
CA ARG A 157 -28.17 -4.13 -9.90
C ARG A 157 -27.34 -4.44 -11.14
N GLU A 158 -28.01 -4.82 -12.23
CA GLU A 158 -27.38 -5.10 -13.51
C GLU A 158 -26.71 -3.86 -14.12
N ILE A 159 -27.38 -2.71 -14.04
CA ILE A 159 -26.82 -1.41 -14.48
C ILE A 159 -25.52 -1.07 -13.73
N TYR A 160 -25.50 -1.30 -12.41
CA TYR A 160 -24.32 -1.04 -11.57
C TYR A 160 -23.50 -2.31 -11.29
N SER A 161 -23.41 -3.20 -12.28
CA SER A 161 -22.66 -4.46 -12.21
C SER A 161 -21.14 -4.26 -12.11
N GLY A 162 -20.40 -5.34 -11.86
CA GLY A 162 -18.94 -5.32 -11.65
C GLY A 162 -18.53 -5.07 -10.21
N ASN A 163 -17.22 -5.08 -9.94
CA ASN A 163 -16.65 -4.93 -8.60
C ASN A 163 -15.69 -3.75 -8.54
N PHE A 164 -15.40 -3.29 -7.32
CA PHE A 164 -14.27 -2.40 -7.11
C PHE A 164 -13.00 -3.22 -7.00
N ASN A 165 -11.95 -2.77 -7.67
CA ASN A 165 -10.62 -3.34 -7.53
C ASN A 165 -9.65 -2.24 -7.10
N PHE A 166 -8.82 -2.59 -6.13
CA PHE A 166 -7.69 -1.80 -5.69
C PHE A 166 -6.44 -2.62 -5.96
N ASN A 167 -5.62 -2.17 -6.90
CA ASN A 167 -4.42 -2.89 -7.30
C ASN A 167 -3.21 -2.07 -6.92
N ILE A 168 -2.28 -2.67 -6.17
CA ILE A 168 -0.97 -2.06 -5.97
C ILE A 168 -0.19 -2.20 -7.28
N LYS A 169 0.31 -1.07 -7.79
CA LYS A 169 1.18 -1.06 -8.97
C LYS A 169 2.57 -1.51 -8.55
N VAL A 170 2.96 -2.66 -9.06
CA VAL A 170 4.36 -3.10 -9.09
C VAL A 170 4.98 -2.65 -10.40
N ARG A 171 6.26 -2.30 -10.37
CA ARG A 171 6.99 -1.94 -11.59
C ARG A 171 7.72 -3.18 -12.12
N ASN A 172 7.81 -3.28 -13.44
CA ASN A 172 8.72 -4.18 -14.15
C ASN A 172 9.77 -3.32 -14.85
N LEU A 173 10.52 -2.53 -14.08
CA LEU A 173 11.59 -1.70 -14.64
C LEU A 173 12.84 -2.54 -14.82
N ASP A 174 13.53 -2.26 -15.93
CA ASP A 174 14.91 -2.66 -16.08
C ASP A 174 15.74 -2.11 -14.90
N ILE A 175 16.63 -2.93 -14.35
CA ILE A 175 17.42 -2.58 -13.17
C ILE A 175 18.25 -1.32 -13.40
N ASP A 176 18.71 -1.07 -14.63
CA ASP A 176 19.51 0.10 -14.96
C ASP A 176 18.68 1.38 -14.86
N LYS A 177 17.45 1.33 -15.38
CA LYS A 177 16.48 2.44 -15.28
C LYS A 177 16.08 2.70 -13.83
N LEU A 178 15.88 1.65 -13.03
CA LEU A 178 15.57 1.80 -11.61
C LEU A 178 16.73 2.46 -10.85
N LEU A 179 17.97 2.08 -11.17
CA LEU A 179 19.16 2.65 -10.55
C LEU A 179 19.39 4.11 -10.96
N ASP A 180 18.97 4.51 -12.16
CA ASP A 180 19.03 5.91 -12.63
C ASP A 180 18.07 6.85 -11.90
N GLU A 181 17.05 6.34 -11.19
CA GLU A 181 16.13 7.17 -10.40
C GLU A 181 16.77 7.72 -9.11
N PHE A 182 17.95 7.23 -8.72
CA PHE A 182 18.60 7.58 -7.46
C PHE A 182 19.99 8.19 -7.67
N SER A 183 20.23 9.32 -7.01
CA SER A 183 21.53 9.99 -6.96
C SER A 183 22.47 9.37 -5.90
N GLU A 184 21.90 8.66 -4.91
CA GLU A 184 22.62 7.98 -3.84
C GLU A 184 21.82 6.75 -3.38
N TYR A 185 22.51 5.62 -3.18
CA TYR A 185 21.91 4.37 -2.68
C TYR A 185 22.27 4.15 -1.21
N LYS A 186 21.25 3.94 -0.37
CA LYS A 186 21.43 3.79 1.09
C LYS A 186 21.00 2.44 1.60
N GLU A 187 19.86 1.93 1.13
CA GLU A 187 19.38 0.61 1.52
C GLU A 187 18.86 -0.13 0.30
N LEU A 188 19.10 -1.43 0.31
CA LEU A 188 18.57 -2.37 -0.66
C LEU A 188 17.73 -3.39 0.11
N GLU A 189 16.54 -3.66 -0.36
CA GLU A 189 15.70 -4.70 0.21
C GLU A 189 15.32 -5.70 -0.87
N ILE A 190 15.60 -6.98 -0.61
CA ILE A 190 15.42 -8.05 -1.58
C ILE A 190 14.46 -9.06 -0.99
N THR A 191 13.46 -9.44 -1.79
CA THR A 191 12.58 -10.57 -1.51
C THR A 191 13.02 -11.74 -2.38
N LEU A 192 13.51 -12.80 -1.76
CA LEU A 192 13.93 -14.04 -2.40
C LEU A 192 12.86 -15.11 -2.26
N SER A 193 12.79 -16.01 -3.24
CA SER A 193 12.10 -17.30 -3.09
C SER A 193 13.10 -18.43 -3.21
N PRO A 194 13.13 -19.32 -2.20
CA PRO A 194 14.09 -20.42 -2.19
C PRO A 194 13.93 -21.31 -3.42
N ALA A 195 15.04 -21.81 -3.95
CA ALA A 195 15.07 -22.97 -4.82
C ALA A 195 14.43 -24.15 -4.07
N VAL A 196 13.32 -24.68 -4.58
CA VAL A 196 12.75 -25.91 -4.03
C VAL A 196 13.41 -27.07 -4.76
N GLU A 197 14.38 -27.74 -4.13
CA GLU A 197 14.83 -29.05 -4.61
C GLU A 197 13.64 -30.03 -4.62
N PRO A 198 13.50 -30.91 -5.63
CA PRO A 198 12.46 -31.93 -5.64
C PRO A 198 12.76 -32.97 -4.55
N ALA A 199 12.29 -32.72 -3.33
CA ALA A 199 12.45 -33.65 -2.21
C ALA A 199 11.45 -34.84 -2.33
N PRO A 200 11.85 -36.06 -1.90
CA PRO A 200 11.00 -37.25 -1.94
C PRO A 200 9.80 -37.16 -0.98
N ALA A 201 8.84 -38.06 -1.21
CA ALA A 201 7.41 -38.04 -0.91
C ALA A 201 6.88 -37.71 0.52
N PHE A 202 7.69 -37.25 1.46
CA PHE A 202 7.22 -36.95 2.83
C PHE A 202 7.85 -35.68 3.42
N ARG A 203 7.17 -34.53 3.30
CA ARG A 203 6.81 -33.61 4.42
C ARG A 203 6.18 -32.29 3.90
N PRO A 204 5.25 -31.68 4.67
CA PRO A 204 4.56 -30.44 4.32
C PRO A 204 5.44 -29.18 4.56
N LEU A 205 6.69 -29.20 4.11
CA LEU A 205 7.58 -28.01 4.17
C LEU A 205 7.31 -27.01 3.03
N LYS A 206 6.60 -27.46 1.98
CA LYS A 206 6.12 -26.62 0.87
C LYS A 206 5.19 -25.49 1.35
N ALA A 207 4.59 -25.64 2.55
CA ALA A 207 3.77 -24.63 3.20
C ALA A 207 4.56 -23.64 4.08
N MET A 208 5.85 -23.90 4.34
CA MET A 208 6.69 -23.10 5.25
C MET A 208 7.74 -22.22 4.55
N THR A 209 8.08 -22.47 3.28
CA THR A 209 8.97 -21.58 2.50
C THR A 209 8.19 -20.43 1.86
N SER A 210 7.63 -19.58 2.71
CA SER A 210 7.22 -18.23 2.28
C SER A 210 8.48 -17.41 2.00
N SER A 211 8.44 -16.60 0.94
CA SER A 211 9.55 -15.73 0.51
C SER A 211 10.31 -15.07 1.66
N PHE A 212 11.64 -15.07 1.62
CA PHE A 212 12.47 -14.40 2.62
C PHE A 212 12.77 -12.96 2.17
N ARG A 213 12.70 -11.99 3.10
CA ARG A 213 12.95 -10.58 2.83
C ARG A 213 14.16 -10.12 3.64
N THR A 214 15.19 -9.65 2.97
CA THR A 214 16.42 -9.15 3.60
C THR A 214 16.61 -7.66 3.32
N LEU A 215 17.05 -6.92 4.33
CA LEU A 215 17.42 -5.51 4.21
C LEU A 215 18.95 -5.41 4.32
N ILE A 216 19.58 -4.89 3.27
CA ILE A 216 21.01 -4.64 3.18
C ILE A 216 21.20 -3.13 3.29
N ARG A 217 21.86 -2.68 4.35
CA ARG A 217 22.30 -1.28 4.47
C ARG A 217 23.61 -1.12 3.72
N LEU A 218 23.67 -0.10 2.86
CA LEU A 218 24.83 0.24 2.03
C LEU A 218 25.65 1.36 2.69
N ASP A 219 25.72 1.36 4.02
CA ASP A 219 26.44 2.35 4.83
C ASP A 219 27.95 2.26 4.56
N GLY A 220 28.59 3.40 4.24
CA GLY A 220 30.03 3.50 4.00
C GLY A 220 30.42 4.46 2.87
N SER A 221 31.68 4.93 2.91
CA SER A 221 32.33 5.87 1.96
C SER A 221 32.57 5.30 0.56
N SER A 222 31.94 4.17 0.22
CA SER A 222 32.07 3.57 -1.10
C SER A 222 31.36 4.43 -2.16
N ASN A 223 32.07 4.71 -3.25
CA ASN A 223 31.56 5.46 -4.39
C ASN A 223 30.24 4.86 -4.92
N ASN A 224 29.25 5.69 -5.26
CA ASN A 224 27.95 5.28 -5.77
C ASN A 224 28.03 4.37 -7.00
N SER A 225 29.06 4.50 -7.84
CA SER A 225 29.30 3.58 -8.96
C SER A 225 29.48 2.13 -8.49
N ARG A 226 30.28 1.91 -7.44
CA ARG A 226 30.50 0.57 -6.86
C ARG A 226 29.23 0.01 -6.22
N LYS A 227 28.43 0.86 -5.57
CA LYS A 227 27.12 0.46 -5.01
C LYS A 227 26.16 0.05 -6.14
N ARG A 228 26.13 0.82 -7.23
CA ARG A 228 25.35 0.52 -8.43
C ARG A 228 25.74 -0.83 -9.02
N ASP A 229 27.03 -1.08 -9.22
CA ASP A 229 27.54 -2.34 -9.78
C ASP A 229 27.23 -3.53 -8.86
N ALA A 230 27.36 -3.36 -7.54
CA ALA A 230 26.99 -4.39 -6.56
C ALA A 230 25.50 -4.74 -6.63
N ILE A 231 24.60 -3.74 -6.75
CA ILE A 231 23.17 -3.96 -6.90
C ILE A 231 22.85 -4.67 -8.23
N LYS A 232 23.47 -4.25 -9.33
CA LYS A 232 23.30 -4.90 -10.65
C LYS A 232 23.77 -6.34 -10.63
N ASN A 233 24.94 -6.59 -10.05
CA ASN A 233 25.49 -7.94 -9.91
C ASN A 233 24.56 -8.82 -9.07
N LEU A 234 24.02 -8.30 -7.96
CA LEU A 234 23.06 -9.05 -7.15
C LEU A 234 21.78 -9.37 -7.94
N TRP A 235 21.24 -8.39 -8.69
CA TRP A 235 20.05 -8.58 -9.52
C TRP A 235 20.26 -9.60 -10.64
N ASN A 236 21.41 -9.55 -11.31
CA ASN A 236 21.71 -10.37 -12.49
C ASN A 236 22.28 -11.77 -12.15
N ASN A 237 22.95 -11.94 -11.01
CA ASN A 237 23.68 -13.18 -10.67
C ASN A 237 22.88 -14.14 -9.77
N HIS A 238 21.54 -14.09 -9.77
CA HIS A 238 20.69 -15.06 -9.06
C HIS A 238 20.69 -16.49 -9.68
N LYS A 239 21.74 -16.86 -10.41
CA LYS A 239 21.88 -18.17 -11.09
C LYS A 239 22.08 -19.37 -10.16
N GLN A 240 21.86 -19.24 -8.86
CA GLN A 240 21.90 -20.34 -7.90
C GLN A 240 20.53 -20.57 -7.29
N GLY A 241 19.62 -21.17 -8.06
CA GLY A 241 18.35 -21.75 -7.59
C GLY A 241 17.27 -20.81 -7.00
N ASP A 242 17.67 -19.77 -6.29
CA ASP A 242 16.79 -18.79 -5.65
C ASP A 242 16.34 -17.74 -6.66
N THR A 243 15.04 -17.46 -6.71
CA THR A 243 14.48 -16.42 -7.58
C THR A 243 14.31 -15.13 -6.80
N ILE A 244 14.90 -14.04 -7.28
CA ILE A 244 14.58 -12.70 -6.75
C ILE A 244 13.15 -12.40 -7.15
N LYS A 245 12.22 -12.40 -6.19
CA LYS A 245 10.82 -12.03 -6.43
C LYS A 245 10.64 -10.53 -6.50
N ALA A 246 11.32 -9.78 -5.65
CA ALA A 246 11.21 -8.33 -5.65
C ALA A 246 12.47 -7.62 -5.16
N LEU A 247 12.71 -6.41 -5.67
CA LEU A 247 13.73 -5.47 -5.21
C LEU A 247 13.09 -4.14 -4.83
N ARG A 248 13.51 -3.58 -3.70
CA ARG A 248 13.24 -2.18 -3.33
C ARG A 248 14.55 -1.46 -3.05
N ILE A 249 14.67 -0.26 -3.58
CA ILE A 249 15.82 0.61 -3.34
C ILE A 249 15.36 1.80 -2.52
N ALA A 250 16.10 2.12 -1.46
CA ALA A 250 15.95 3.35 -0.70
C ALA A 250 17.19 4.22 -0.86
N GLY A 251 16.98 5.50 -1.16
CA GLY A 251 18.07 6.42 -1.45
C GLY A 251 17.60 7.84 -1.71
N LYS A 252 18.55 8.70 -2.08
CA LYS A 252 18.24 10.09 -2.48
C LYS A 252 17.76 10.10 -3.92
N ALA A 253 16.47 10.35 -4.14
CA ALA A 253 15.90 10.43 -5.49
C ALA A 253 16.59 11.52 -6.33
N MET A 254 16.72 11.29 -7.64
CA MET A 254 17.28 12.26 -8.60
C MET A 254 16.39 13.49 -8.78
N HIS A 255 15.07 13.35 -8.58
CA HIS A 255 14.09 14.41 -8.74
C HIS A 255 13.15 14.47 -7.53
N GLY A 256 12.97 15.66 -6.95
CA GLY A 256 12.13 15.89 -5.76
C GLY A 256 12.91 16.09 -4.45
N VAL A 257 12.21 16.60 -3.43
CA VAL A 257 12.74 17.14 -2.15
C VAL A 257 13.70 16.16 -1.43
N ALA A 258 14.66 16.73 -0.68
CA ALA A 258 15.81 16.16 0.02
C ALA A 258 15.55 15.05 1.08
N HIS A 259 14.57 14.18 0.87
CA HIS A 259 14.25 13.04 1.72
C HIS A 259 14.68 11.72 1.07
N ASP A 260 15.02 10.74 1.91
CA ASP A 260 15.32 9.38 1.44
C ASP A 260 14.00 8.70 1.08
N ALA A 261 13.85 8.30 -0.18
CA ALA A 261 12.65 7.66 -0.71
C ALA A 261 12.91 6.18 -0.95
N LYS A 262 11.96 5.33 -0.56
CA LYS A 262 11.88 3.93 -0.94
C LYS A 262 10.80 3.78 -2.00
N ILE A 263 11.23 3.52 -3.22
CA ILE A 263 10.36 3.54 -4.39
C ILE A 263 10.09 2.11 -4.84
N GLY A 264 8.79 1.78 -4.93
CA GLY A 264 8.31 0.60 -5.65
C GLY A 264 8.58 -0.75 -4.98
N GLU A 265 8.09 -1.80 -5.64
CA GLU A 265 8.39 -3.22 -5.44
C GLU A 265 8.65 -3.70 -6.89
N ASN A 266 9.92 -3.83 -7.29
CA ASN A 266 10.28 -4.18 -8.67
C ASN A 266 10.34 -5.70 -8.77
N LEU A 267 9.49 -6.33 -9.58
CA LEU A 267 9.48 -7.78 -9.68
C LEU A 267 10.71 -8.28 -10.45
N GLY A 268 11.36 -9.32 -9.94
CA GLY A 268 12.37 -10.02 -10.72
C GLY A 268 11.75 -10.79 -11.88
N LYS A 269 12.56 -11.07 -12.91
CA LYS A 269 12.14 -11.98 -13.97
C LYS A 269 11.87 -13.35 -13.33
N VAL A 270 10.64 -13.83 -13.49
CA VAL A 270 10.27 -15.24 -13.22
C VAL A 270 10.91 -16.10 -14.30
#